data_AF-A0A1V1UGU9-F1
#
_entry.id   AF-A0A1V1UGU9-F1
#
_cell.length_a   1.000
_cell.length_b   1.000
_cell.length_c   1.000
_cell.angle_alpha   90.00
_cell.angle_beta   90.00
_cell.angle_gamma   90.00
#
_symmetry.space_group_name_H-M   'P 1'
#
loop_
_entity.id
_entity.type
_entity.pdbx_description
1 polymer ?
#
loop_
_entity_poly.entity_id
_entity_poly.type
_entity_poly.pdbx_seq_one_letter_code
_entity_poly.pdbx_strand_id
1 'polypeptide(L)'
;MSKKPIHWNPDLSYPTGKGATEQRFTATVDGDELEIDTHPWGEADLKINGKAEAHVEGKPSGGDAFREIEDIAEEIEEHRAEGGQSPSAT
;
A
#
# COMPACT_ATOMS: atom_id res chain seq x y z
N MET A 1 -9.87 -15.62 5.60
CA MET A 1 -9.85 -15.49 4.13
C MET A 1 -8.40 -15.42 3.70
N SER A 2 -8.07 -15.85 2.48
CA SER A 2 -6.70 -15.69 1.96
C SER A 2 -6.67 -14.34 1.24
N LYS A 3 -6.05 -13.34 1.88
CA LYS A 3 -5.75 -12.05 1.26
C LYS A 3 -5.05 -12.30 -0.08
N LYS A 4 -5.48 -11.61 -1.13
CA LYS A 4 -4.80 -11.69 -2.43
C LYS A 4 -3.49 -10.91 -2.30
N PRO A 5 -2.33 -11.54 -2.52
CA PRO A 5 -1.06 -10.82 -2.42
C PRO A 5 -0.98 -9.75 -3.51
N ILE A 6 -0.64 -8.53 -3.11
CA ILE A 6 -0.42 -7.42 -4.05
C ILE A 6 1.03 -7.47 -4.52
N HIS A 7 1.23 -7.43 -5.85
CA HIS A 7 2.57 -7.44 -6.43
C HIS A 7 3.14 -6.02 -6.54
N TRP A 8 3.83 -5.59 -5.48
CA TRP A 8 4.50 -4.30 -5.41
C TRP A 8 5.78 -4.24 -6.25
N ASN A 9 5.97 -3.13 -6.96
CA ASN A 9 7.19 -2.82 -7.69
C ASN A 9 7.86 -1.58 -7.10
N PRO A 10 9.18 -1.59 -6.83
CA PRO A 10 9.88 -0.39 -6.40
C PRO A 10 9.93 0.64 -7.53
N ASP A 11 9.66 1.91 -7.22
CA ASP A 11 9.86 3.01 -8.14
C ASP A 11 11.34 3.38 -8.19
N LEU A 12 11.98 3.05 -9.32
CA LEU A 12 13.42 3.27 -9.53
C LEU A 12 13.80 4.74 -9.76
N SER A 13 12.82 5.63 -9.88
CA SER A 13 13.07 7.08 -9.92
C SER A 13 13.41 7.65 -8.54
N TYR A 14 13.09 6.92 -7.46
CA TYR A 14 13.39 7.32 -6.10
C TYR A 14 14.81 6.92 -5.67
N PRO A 15 15.48 7.76 -4.85
CA PRO A 15 16.82 7.47 -4.39
C PRO A 15 16.86 6.21 -3.53
N THR A 16 17.90 5.39 -3.72
CA THR A 16 18.13 4.18 -2.93
C THR A 16 19.50 4.22 -2.25
N GLY A 17 19.64 3.51 -1.14
CA GLY A 17 20.90 3.40 -0.41
C GLY A 17 21.13 4.48 0.66
N LYS A 18 22.38 4.66 1.07
CA LYS A 18 22.75 5.52 2.21
C LYS A 18 22.31 6.96 1.97
N GLY A 19 21.45 7.48 2.86
CA GLY A 19 20.95 8.85 2.80
C GLY A 19 19.60 9.01 2.09
N ALA A 20 19.04 7.94 1.51
CA ALA A 20 17.66 7.95 1.05
C ALA A 20 16.71 8.05 2.26
N THR A 21 15.78 9.01 2.19
CA THR A 21 14.78 9.27 3.24
C THR A 21 13.40 8.74 2.89
N GLU A 22 13.21 8.27 1.67
CA GLU A 22 11.93 7.80 1.14
C GLU A 22 12.18 6.71 0.09
N GLN A 23 11.39 5.65 0.13
CA GLN A 23 11.29 4.67 -0.94
C GLN A 23 9.83 4.50 -1.33
N ARG A 24 9.56 4.57 -2.63
CA ARG A 24 8.22 4.39 -3.20
C ARG A 24 8.06 3.02 -3.81
N PHE A 25 6.90 2.42 -3.60
CA PHE A 25 6.44 1.20 -4.22
C PHE A 25 5.09 1.44 -4.88
N THR A 26 4.88 0.87 -6.06
CA THR A 26 3.64 1.02 -6.84
C THR A 26 3.07 -0.34 -7.20
N ALA A 27 1.75 -0.45 -7.23
CA ALA A 27 1.03 -1.62 -7.72
C ALA A 27 -0.22 -1.19 -8.49
N THR A 28 -0.75 -2.11 -9.30
CA THR A 28 -2.06 -1.95 -9.95
C THR A 28 -2.91 -3.17 -9.64
N VAL A 29 -4.06 -2.95 -9.02
CA VAL A 29 -5.01 -4.00 -8.62
C VAL A 29 -6.39 -3.61 -9.13
N ASP A 30 -7.01 -4.47 -9.94
CA ASP A 30 -8.37 -4.28 -10.47
C ASP A 30 -8.67 -2.88 -11.10
N GLY A 31 -7.63 -2.18 -11.58
CA GLY A 31 -7.71 -0.85 -12.19
C GLY A 31 -7.38 0.32 -11.25
N ASP A 32 -7.24 0.06 -9.95
CA ASP A 32 -6.76 1.01 -8.96
C ASP A 32 -5.22 1.12 -9.01
N GLU A 33 -4.71 2.35 -8.93
CA GLU A 33 -3.28 2.65 -8.78
C GLU A 33 -2.96 2.80 -7.29
N LEU A 34 -2.09 1.94 -6.77
CA LEU A 34 -1.69 1.96 -5.37
C LEU A 34 -0.24 2.46 -5.26
N GLU A 35 0.01 3.31 -4.28
CA GLU A 35 1.34 3.79 -3.92
C GLU A 35 1.58 3.58 -2.42
N ILE A 36 2.73 2.99 -2.07
CA ILE A 36 3.27 2.99 -0.72
C ILE A 36 4.54 3.83 -0.71
N ASP A 37 4.55 4.89 0.07
CA ASP A 37 5.75 5.67 0.39
C ASP A 37 6.25 5.20 1.76
N THR A 38 7.52 4.79 1.87
CA THR A 38 8.12 4.32 3.14
C THR A 38 9.30 5.17 3.54
N HIS A 39 9.49 5.31 4.85
CA HIS A 39 10.60 6.05 5.43
C HIS A 39 11.48 5.18 6.32
N PRO A 40 12.80 5.40 6.35
CA PRO A 40 13.73 4.57 7.11
C PRO A 40 13.51 4.63 8.63
N TRP A 41 12.82 5.66 9.14
CA TRP A 41 12.46 5.80 10.56
C TRP A 41 11.15 5.09 10.95
N GLY A 42 10.60 4.23 10.08
CA GLY A 42 9.48 3.36 10.43
C GLY A 42 8.10 3.97 10.22
N GLU A 43 7.99 4.78 9.19
CA GLU A 43 6.73 5.34 8.72
C GLU A 43 6.42 4.86 7.31
N ALA A 44 5.14 4.79 6.98
CA ALA A 44 4.68 4.58 5.62
C ALA A 44 3.30 5.22 5.39
N ASP A 45 3.05 5.63 4.14
CA ASP A 45 1.78 6.18 3.68
C ASP A 45 1.25 5.35 2.50
N LEU A 46 -0.06 5.09 2.51
CA LEU A 46 -0.77 4.42 1.43
C LEU A 46 -1.65 5.40 0.69
N LYS A 47 -1.51 5.45 -0.63
CA LYS A 47 -2.42 6.15 -1.53
C LYS A 47 -3.06 5.15 -2.48
N ILE A 48 -4.35 5.36 -2.76
CA ILE A 48 -5.07 4.65 -3.82
C ILE A 48 -5.69 5.69 -4.75
N ASN A 49 -5.38 5.61 -6.04
CA ASN A 49 -5.75 6.58 -7.06
C ASN A 49 -5.39 8.03 -6.66
N GLY A 50 -4.20 8.19 -6.07
CA GLY A 50 -3.68 9.47 -5.57
C GLY A 50 -4.34 10.01 -4.30
N LYS A 51 -5.30 9.29 -3.70
CA LYS A 51 -5.95 9.67 -2.43
C LYS A 51 -5.30 8.93 -1.27
N ALA A 52 -4.94 9.65 -0.21
CA ALA A 52 -4.41 9.04 1.01
C ALA A 52 -5.49 8.21 1.71
N GLU A 53 -5.20 6.93 1.93
CA GLU A 53 -6.14 5.97 2.54
C GLU A 53 -5.66 5.48 3.92
N ALA A 54 -4.34 5.36 4.14
CA ALA A 54 -3.78 4.93 5.41
C ALA A 54 -2.40 5.53 5.68
N HIS A 55 -2.05 5.59 6.96
CA HIS A 55 -0.74 6.01 7.47
C HIS A 55 -0.32 5.08 8.61
N VAL A 56 0.95 4.68 8.61
CA VAL A 56 1.58 3.85 9.64
C VAL A 56 2.79 4.60 10.18
N GLU A 57 2.94 4.64 11.51
CA GLU A 57 4.09 5.21 12.19
C GLU A 57 4.61 4.32 13.32
N GLY A 58 5.79 4.66 13.84
CA GLY A 58 6.35 4.04 15.04
C GLY A 58 6.91 2.62 14.83
N LYS A 59 7.23 2.23 13.59
CA LYS A 59 7.83 0.91 13.30
C LYS A 59 9.35 0.91 13.49
N PRO A 60 9.97 -0.27 13.69
CA PRO A 60 11.42 -0.35 13.85
C PRO A 60 12.22 0.06 12.60
N SER A 61 11.64 -0.08 11.42
CA SER A 61 12.26 0.27 10.14
C SER A 61 11.23 0.54 9.05
N GLY A 62 11.66 1.15 7.94
CA GLY A 62 10.81 1.33 6.75
C GLY A 62 10.33 0.00 6.14
N GLY A 63 11.09 -1.08 6.29
CA GLY A 63 10.66 -2.41 5.85
C GLY A 63 9.58 -3.01 6.75
N ASP A 64 9.57 -2.68 8.05
CA ASP A 64 8.49 -3.08 8.95
C ASP A 64 7.22 -2.25 8.70
N ALA A 65 7.38 -0.95 8.44
CA ALA A 65 6.28 -0.08 8.00
C ALA A 65 5.67 -0.54 6.67
N PHE A 66 6.50 -0.95 5.72
CA PHE A 66 6.04 -1.53 4.45
C PHE A 66 5.13 -2.74 4.67
N ARG A 67 5.55 -3.72 5.48
CA ARG A 67 4.77 -4.96 5.69
C ARG A 67 3.42 -4.67 6.34
N GLU A 68 3.39 -3.76 7.30
CA GLU A 68 2.13 -3.42 7.97
C GLU A 68 1.17 -2.66 7.05
N ILE A 69 1.69 -1.73 6.24
CA ILE A 69 0.83 -0.98 5.33
C ILE A 69 0.44 -1.78 4.08
N GLU A 70 1.25 -2.75 3.67
CA GLU A 70 0.90 -3.79 2.69
C GLU A 70 -0.29 -4.62 3.20
N ASP A 71 -0.25 -5.06 4.47
CA ASP A 71 -1.36 -5.79 5.11
C ASP A 71 -2.67 -4.98 5.12
N ILE A 72 -2.58 -3.66 5.31
CA ILE A 72 -3.72 -2.72 5.26
C ILE A 72 -4.23 -2.56 3.82
N ALA A 73 -3.33 -2.40 2.85
CA ALA A 73 -3.70 -2.29 1.44
C ALA A 73 -4.46 -3.53 0.97
N GLU A 74 -3.99 -4.73 1.33
CA GLU A 74 -4.66 -5.99 1.02
C GLU A 74 -6.05 -6.09 1.66
N GLU A 75 -6.23 -5.62 2.90
CA GLU A 75 -7.53 -5.58 3.57
C GLU A 75 -8.51 -4.61 2.89
N ILE A 76 -8.02 -3.45 2.44
CA ILE A 76 -8.85 -2.46 1.71
C ILE A 76 -9.32 -3.07 0.38
N GLU A 77 -8.41 -3.68 -0.38
CA GLU A 77 -8.73 -4.28 -1.68
C GLU A 77 -9.67 -5.49 -1.54
N GLU A 78 -9.50 -6.31 -0.50
CA GLU A 78 -10.42 -7.41 -0.18
C GLU A 78 -11.84 -6.88 0.09
N HIS A 79 -11.98 -5.86 0.95
CA HIS A 79 -13.28 -5.26 1.25
C HIS A 79 -13.91 -4.52 0.05
N ARG A 80 -13.11 -3.89 -0.81
CA ARG A 80 -13.60 -3.25 -2.05
C ARG A 80 -14.12 -4.29 -3.04
N ALA A 81 -13.43 -5.42 -3.18
CA ALA A 81 -13.89 -6.53 -4.02
C ALA A 81 -15.22 -7.12 -3.51
N GLU A 82 -15.41 -7.19 -2.19
CA GLU A 82 -16.66 -7.67 -1.57
C GLU A 82 -17.81 -6.65 -1.68
N GLY A 83 -17.50 -5.35 -1.63
CA GLY A 83 -18.48 -4.26 -1.79
C GLY A 83 -19.02 -4.07 -3.22
N GLY A 84 -18.40 -4.71 -4.22
CA GLY A 84 -18.85 -4.73 -5.62
C GLY A 84 -20.14 -5.52 -5.88
N GLN A 85 -20.67 -6.22 -4.88
CA GLN A 85 -21.96 -6.92 -4.99
C GLN A 85 -23.08 -6.12 -4.31
N SER A 86 -23.45 -4.98 -4.92
CA SER A 86 -24.75 -4.38 -4.64
C SER A 86 -25.86 -5.35 -5.07
N PRO A 87 -26.88 -5.62 -4.23
CA PRO A 87 -27.96 -6.54 -4.52
C PRO A 87 -28.80 -5.97 -5.68
N SER A 88 -28.86 -6.70 -6.80
CA SER A 88 -29.93 -6.45 -7.77
C SER A 88 -31.25 -6.89 -7.14
N ALA A 89 -32.10 -5.89 -6.93
CA ALA A 89 -33.37 -5.92 -6.24
C ALA A 89 -34.48 -6.70 -6.99
N THR A 90 -35.45 -7.14 -6.19
CA THR A 90 -36.90 -7.31 -6.40
C THR A 90 -37.44 -7.83 -7.73
#